data_AF-A0A7Y4Z9L2-F1
#
_entry.id   AF-A0A7Y4Z9L2-F1
#
_cell.length_a   1.000
_cell.length_b   1.000
_cell.length_c   1.000
_cell.angle_alpha   90.00
_cell.angle_beta   90.00
_cell.angle_gamma   90.00
#
_symmetry.space_group_name_H-M   'P 1'
#
loop_
_entity.id
_entity.type
_entity.pdbx_description
1 polymer ?
#
loop_
_entity_poly.entity_id
_entity_poly.type
_entity_poly.pdbx_seq_one_letter_code
_entity_poly.pdbx_strand_id
1 'polypeptide(L)'
;MSYANFFEMLEREPKLKHLWDKENKTLLENDFAAALGVMSSGEVYLAQFFASVWFGNNQRYGFDFVSAIGKLDSDKRLIIAEWLKNPFWP
;
A
#
# COMPACT_ATOMS: atom_id res chain seq x y z
N MET A 1 4.80 -12.55 -13.57
CA MET A 1 4.90 -12.47 -12.10
C MET A 1 4.04 -11.31 -11.72
N SER A 2 2.90 -11.62 -11.12
CA SER A 2 1.61 -11.00 -11.43
C SER A 2 1.01 -10.39 -10.17
N TYR A 3 0.18 -9.36 -10.35
CA TYR A 3 -0.95 -8.94 -9.50
C TYR A 3 -1.33 -9.84 -8.31
N ALA A 4 -1.33 -11.16 -8.44
CA ALA A 4 -1.39 -12.14 -7.36
C ALA A 4 -0.51 -11.80 -6.12
N ASN A 5 0.79 -11.54 -6.28
CA ASN A 5 1.69 -11.23 -5.14
C ASN A 5 1.28 -9.93 -4.43
N PHE A 6 0.84 -8.94 -5.22
CA PHE A 6 0.32 -7.69 -4.68
C PHE A 6 -0.96 -7.90 -3.87
N PHE A 7 -1.92 -8.64 -4.43
CA PHE A 7 -3.17 -8.93 -3.73
C PHE A 7 -2.95 -9.81 -2.50
N GLU A 8 -2.03 -10.77 -2.53
CA GLU A 8 -1.65 -11.58 -1.36
C GLU A 8 -1.05 -10.71 -0.25
N MET A 9 -0.17 -9.77 -0.60
CA MET A 9 0.34 -8.78 0.36
C MET A 9 -0.78 -7.88 0.90
N LEU A 10 -1.72 -7.46 0.05
CA LEU A 10 -2.86 -6.62 0.42
C LEU A 10 -3.86 -7.32 1.34
N GLU A 11 -4.00 -8.65 1.27
CA GLU A 11 -4.84 -9.44 2.20
C GLU A 11 -4.40 -9.27 3.66
N ARG A 12 -3.14 -8.89 3.92
CA ARG A 12 -2.63 -8.63 5.27
C ARG A 12 -3.11 -7.32 5.87
N GLU A 13 -3.68 -6.43 5.06
CA GLU A 13 -4.31 -5.19 5.52
C GLU A 13 -5.73 -5.08 4.95
N PRO A 14 -6.71 -5.79 5.56
CA PRO A 14 -8.10 -5.83 5.08
C PRO A 14 -8.75 -4.44 4.98
N LYS A 15 -8.31 -3.48 5.80
CA LYS A 15 -8.81 -2.10 5.76
C LYS A 15 -8.48 -1.39 4.46
N LEU A 16 -7.40 -1.77 3.77
CA LEU A 16 -6.98 -1.14 2.52
C LEU A 16 -7.48 -1.90 1.28
N LYS A 17 -7.88 -3.17 1.44
CA LYS A 17 -8.27 -4.05 0.34
C LYS A 17 -9.34 -3.46 -0.58
N HIS A 18 -10.34 -2.78 -0.02
CA HIS A 18 -11.45 -2.21 -0.77
C HIS A 18 -11.06 -1.06 -1.72
N LEU A 19 -9.83 -0.55 -1.62
CA LEU A 19 -9.33 0.54 -2.47
C LEU A 19 -8.76 0.02 -3.80
N TRP A 20 -8.52 -1.29 -3.92
CA TRP A 20 -8.07 -1.92 -5.17
C TRP A 20 -9.13 -2.87 -5.70
N ASP A 21 -9.50 -2.67 -6.96
CA ASP A 21 -10.35 -3.58 -7.69
C ASP A 21 -9.49 -4.72 -8.27
N LYS A 22 -9.70 -5.92 -7.74
CA LYS A 22 -8.98 -7.12 -8.15
C LYS A 22 -9.38 -7.64 -9.53
N GLU A 23 -10.64 -7.45 -9.93
CA GLU A 23 -11.16 -7.93 -11.21
C GLU A 23 -10.68 -7.02 -12.35
N ASN A 24 -10.85 -5.71 -12.16
CA ASN A 24 -10.47 -4.70 -13.15
C ASN A 24 -8.99 -4.32 -13.05
N LYS A 25 -8.25 -4.84 -12.06
CA LYS A 25 -6.84 -4.52 -11.79
C LYS A 25 -6.61 -3.01 -11.80
N THR A 26 -7.36 -2.31 -10.97
CA THR A 26 -7.27 -0.85 -10.88
C THR A 26 -7.26 -0.38 -9.42
N LEU A 27 -6.69 0.80 -9.20
CA LEU A 27 -6.84 1.53 -7.95
C LEU A 27 -8.08 2.42 -8.07
N LEU A 28 -8.98 2.37 -7.10
CA LEU A 28 -10.15 3.23 -7.04
C LEU A 28 -9.72 4.61 -6.52
N GLU A 29 -9.23 5.46 -7.42
CA GLU A 29 -8.55 6.72 -7.04
C GLU A 29 -9.42 7.68 -6.21
N ASN A 30 -10.72 7.76 -6.51
CA ASN A 30 -11.65 8.59 -5.75
C ASN A 30 -11.83 8.08 -4.32
N ASP A 31 -12.00 6.76 -4.16
CA ASP A 31 -12.15 6.12 -2.86
C ASP A 31 -10.83 6.18 -2.08
N PHE A 32 -9.70 6.02 -2.77
CA PHE A 32 -8.37 6.14 -2.20
C PHE A 32 -8.14 7.53 -1.64
N ALA A 33 -8.43 8.58 -2.42
CA ALA A 33 -8.29 9.97 -1.97
C ALA A 33 -9.21 10.29 -0.79
N ALA A 34 -10.47 9.83 -0.83
CA ALA A 34 -11.41 10.00 0.28
C ALA A 34 -10.94 9.28 1.55
N ALA A 35 -10.43 8.05 1.41
CA ALA A 35 -9.99 7.25 2.54
C ALA A 35 -8.72 7.81 3.20
N LEU A 36 -7.80 8.40 2.44
CA LEU A 36 -6.62 9.09 3.00
C LEU A 36 -7.00 10.22 3.97
N GLY A 37 -8.15 10.89 3.77
CA GLY A 37 -8.60 11.98 4.64
C GLY A 37 -9.12 11.54 6.01
N VAL A 38 -9.46 10.27 6.18
CA VAL A 38 -10.04 9.72 7.43
C VAL A 38 -9.13 8.69 8.11
N MET A 39 -8.08 8.24 7.43
CA MET A 39 -7.10 7.29 7.96
C MET A 39 -6.23 7.90 9.07
N SER A 40 -5.76 7.03 9.97
CA SER A 40 -4.66 7.39 10.87
C SER A 40 -3.37 7.63 10.07
N SER A 41 -2.43 8.39 10.65
CA SER A 41 -1.13 8.66 10.00
C SER A 41 -0.39 7.39 9.57
N GLY A 42 -0.43 6.31 10.36
CA GLY A 42 0.17 5.03 10.00
C GLY A 42 -0.54 4.33 8.84
N GLU A 43 -1.87 4.36 8.80
CA GLU A 43 -2.64 3.82 7.66
C GLU A 43 -2.38 4.60 6.37
N VAL A 44 -2.22 5.92 6.45
CA VAL A 44 -1.82 6.76 5.31
C VAL A 44 -0.48 6.30 4.74
N TYR A 45 0.55 6.12 5.58
CA TYR A 45 1.86 5.66 5.10
C TYR A 45 1.78 4.28 4.46
N LEU A 46 1.00 3.36 5.03
CA LEU A 46 0.85 2.03 4.46
C LEU A 46 0.07 2.07 3.13
N ALA A 47 -0.99 2.87 3.03
CA ALA A 47 -1.75 3.08 1.80
C ALA A 47 -0.87 3.67 0.69
N GLN A 48 -0.06 4.68 1.02
CA GLN A 48 0.91 5.28 0.11
C GLN A 48 1.97 4.25 -0.34
N PHE A 49 2.41 3.37 0.55
CA PHE A 49 3.31 2.26 0.20
C PHE A 49 2.67 1.35 -0.85
N PHE A 50 1.46 0.83 -0.59
CA PHE A 50 0.76 -0.04 -1.53
C PHE A 50 0.53 0.66 -2.88
N ALA A 51 0.15 1.94 -2.88
CA ALA A 51 0.01 2.71 -4.11
C ALA A 51 1.35 2.88 -4.85
N SER A 52 2.45 3.07 -4.12
CA SER A 52 3.77 3.22 -4.72
C SER A 52 4.27 1.91 -5.34
N VAL A 53 4.02 0.78 -4.69
CA VAL A 53 4.24 -0.55 -5.27
C VAL A 53 3.37 -0.74 -6.51
N TRP A 54 2.10 -0.32 -6.44
CA TRP A 54 1.15 -0.46 -7.54
C TRP A 54 1.56 0.30 -8.80
N PHE A 55 1.99 1.55 -8.68
CA PHE A 55 2.44 2.37 -9.81
C PHE A 55 3.92 2.19 -10.17
N GLY A 56 4.67 1.44 -9.37
CA GLY A 56 6.12 1.30 -9.51
C GLY A 56 6.91 2.59 -9.31
N ASN A 57 6.32 3.59 -8.66
CA ASN A 57 6.95 4.87 -8.34
C ASN A 57 6.25 5.52 -7.15
N ASN A 58 6.90 6.47 -6.50
CA ASN A 58 6.34 7.22 -5.37
C ASN A 58 5.82 8.62 -5.75
N GLN A 59 5.75 8.97 -7.03
CA GLN A 59 5.43 10.34 -7.47
C GLN A 59 3.96 10.70 -7.23
N ARG A 60 3.06 9.72 -7.31
CA ARG A 60 1.62 9.97 -7.26
C ARG A 60 1.10 10.27 -5.85
N TYR A 61 1.63 9.57 -4.85
CA TYR A 61 1.14 9.66 -3.47
C TYR A 61 2.24 9.90 -2.42
N GLY A 62 3.50 10.05 -2.83
CA GLY A 62 4.56 10.58 -1.98
C GLY A 62 4.96 9.66 -0.81
N PHE A 63 5.05 8.35 -1.03
CA PHE A 63 5.54 7.45 0.02
C PHE A 63 7.00 7.76 0.38
N ASP A 64 7.23 8.13 1.63
CA ASP A 64 8.55 8.29 2.23
C ASP A 64 8.84 7.19 3.24
N PHE A 65 9.86 6.38 2.94
CA PHE A 65 10.19 5.21 3.74
C PHE A 65 10.63 5.56 5.16
N VAL A 66 11.45 6.60 5.33
CA VAL A 66 12.02 6.99 6.63
C VAL A 66 10.92 7.44 7.57
N SER A 67 10.01 8.28 7.09
CA SER A 67 8.85 8.76 7.84
C SER A 67 7.90 7.61 8.18
N ALA A 68 7.65 6.71 7.22
CA ALA A 68 6.76 5.57 7.41
C ALA A 68 7.25 4.65 8.54
N ILE A 69 8.52 4.25 8.55
CA ILE A 69 9.06 3.36 9.58
C ILE A 69 8.96 4.01 10.98
N GLY A 70 9.04 5.33 11.09
CA GLY A 70 8.83 6.03 12.38
C GLY A 70 7.39 6.02 12.90
N LYS A 71 6.39 5.77 12.04
CA LYS A 71 4.95 5.91 12.37
C LYS A 71 4.18 4.59 12.33
N LEU A 72 4.64 3.63 11.55
CA LEU A 72 4.04 2.31 11.46
C LEU A 72 4.29 1.49 12.72
N ASP A 73 3.32 0.66 13.10
CA ASP A 73 3.49 -0.39 14.11
C ASP A 73 4.31 -1.57 13.56
N SER A 74 4.65 -2.52 14.44
CA SER A 74 5.51 -3.66 14.11
C SER A 74 4.93 -4.55 13.00
N ASP A 75 3.61 -4.74 12.98
CA ASP A 75 2.94 -5.60 11.99
C ASP A 75 2.97 -4.97 10.60
N LYS A 76 2.70 -3.66 10.50
CA LYS A 76 2.79 -2.92 9.23
C LYS A 76 4.23 -2.80 8.73
N ARG A 77 5.21 -2.62 9.63
CA ARG A 77 6.63 -2.65 9.26
C ARG A 77 7.04 -4.00 8.69
N LEU A 78 6.48 -5.09 9.21
CA LEU A 78 6.78 -6.44 8.72
C LEU A 78 6.33 -6.63 7.26
N ILE A 79 5.17 -6.10 6.88
CA ILE A 79 4.69 -6.12 5.48
C ILE A 79 5.73 -5.47 4.56
N ILE A 80 6.18 -4.27 4.90
CA ILE A 80 7.17 -3.53 4.10
C ILE A 80 8.52 -4.25 4.09
N ALA A 81 8.95 -4.81 5.23
CA ALA A 81 10.23 -5.51 5.33
C ALA A 81 10.25 -6.81 4.49
N GLU A 82 9.14 -7.54 4.42
CA GLU A 82 9.02 -8.73 3.59
C GLU A 82 9.01 -8.39 2.10
N TRP A 83 8.31 -7.32 1.71
CA TRP A 83 8.37 -6.81 0.34
C TRP A 83 9.79 -6.36 -0.02
N LEU A 84 10.49 -5.66 0.87
CA LEU A 84 11.89 -5.23 0.63
C LEU A 84 12.84 -6.41 0.39
N LYS A 85 12.62 -7.55 1.03
CA LYS A 85 13.45 -8.75 0.85
C LYS A 85 13.25 -9.37 -0.54
N ASN A 86 12.04 -9.31 -1.07
CA ASN A 86 11.67 -9.89 -2.36
C ASN A 86 10.78 -8.91 -3.13
N PRO A 87 11.35 -7.82 -3.66
CA PRO A 87 10.55 -6.75 -4.25
C PRO A 87 9.82 -7.24 -5.49
N PHE A 88 8.58 -6.79 -5.61
CA PHE A 88 7.74 -7.04 -6.78
C PHE A 88 6.93 -5.78 -7.11
N TRP A 89 6.44 -5.76 -8.34
CA TRP A 89 5.49 -4.79 -8.87
C TRP A 89 4.35 -5.58 -9.55
N PRO A 90 3.11 -5.05 -9.62
CA PRO A 90 1.96 -5.77 -10.18
C PRO A 90 2.12 -6.28 -11.61
#